data_AF-A0A645H2V6-F1
#
_entry.id   AF-A0A645H2V6-F1
#
_cell.length_a   1.000
_cell.length_b   1.000
_cell.length_c   1.000
_cell.angle_alpha   90.00
_cell.angle_beta   90.00
_cell.angle_gamma   90.00
#
_symmetry.space_group_name_H-M   'P 1'
#
loop_
_entity.id
_entity.type
_entity.pdbx_description
1 polymer ?
#
loop_
_entity_poly.entity_id
_entity_poly.type
_entity_poly.pdbx_seq_one_letter_code
_entity_poly.pdbx_strand_id
1 'polypeptide(L)'
;MVRLFAATQAGKKQLAILAYAEALERIPLILARNMGMNPIDAMAQMKNVYSRGIEAKIDLSREVTDKGPKVYDSAVIKKLAIIAGTETARNVLRIDQIIPKK
;
A
#
# COMPACT_ATOMS: atom_id res chain seq x y z
N MET A 1 -2.46 -5.73 -8.81
CA MET A 1 -1.73 -4.57 -8.24
C MET A 1 -2.31 -3.28 -8.80
N VAL A 2 -2.65 -2.29 -7.96
CA VAL A 2 -3.16 -0.97 -8.39
C VAL A 2 -2.20 -0.28 -9.37
N ARG A 3 -0.88 -0.50 -9.21
CA ARG A 3 0.15 0.00 -10.12
C ARG A 3 0.03 -0.55 -11.55
N LEU A 4 -0.35 -1.82 -11.72
CA LEU A 4 -0.60 -2.40 -13.05
C LEU A 4 -1.87 -1.82 -13.67
N PHE A 5 -2.90 -1.55 -12.86
CA PHE A 5 -4.08 -0.84 -13.31
C PHE A 5 -3.76 0.59 -13.74
N ALA A 6 -2.83 1.28 -13.07
CA ALA A 6 -2.38 2.60 -13.52
C ALA A 6 -1.80 2.57 -14.94
N ALA A 7 -1.08 1.51 -15.32
CA ALA A 7 -0.48 1.36 -16.65
C ALA A 7 -1.52 1.22 -17.77
N THR A 8 -2.78 0.90 -17.47
CA THR A 8 -3.86 0.84 -18.46
C THR A 8 -4.60 2.18 -18.64
N GLN A 9 -4.22 3.20 -17.86
CA GLN A 9 -4.85 4.52 -17.89
C GLN A 9 -3.94 5.57 -18.52
N ALA A 10 -4.53 6.64 -19.07
CA ALA A 10 -3.80 7.72 -19.72
C ALA A 10 -3.97 9.07 -19.01
N GLY A 11 -2.98 9.94 -19.18
CA GLY A 11 -3.01 11.33 -18.71
C GLY A 11 -3.00 11.46 -17.19
N LYS A 12 -3.63 12.53 -16.68
CA LYS A 12 -3.60 12.87 -15.25
C LYS A 12 -4.17 11.78 -14.33
N LYS A 13 -5.11 10.97 -14.83
CA LYS A 13 -5.70 9.85 -14.07
C LYS A 13 -4.64 8.80 -13.70
N GLN A 14 -3.73 8.51 -14.62
CA GLN A 14 -2.62 7.57 -14.37
C GLN A 14 -1.78 8.02 -13.18
N LEU A 15 -1.43 9.31 -13.11
CA LEU A 15 -0.63 9.87 -12.04
C LEU A 15 -1.31 9.75 -10.67
N ALA A 16 -2.62 10.02 -10.61
CA ALA A 16 -3.39 9.87 -9.38
C ALA A 16 -3.44 8.40 -8.90
N ILE A 17 -3.61 7.45 -9.82
CA ILE A 17 -3.63 6.02 -9.49
C ILE A 17 -2.24 5.54 -9.06
N LEU A 18 -1.17 6.05 -9.66
CA LEU A 18 0.20 5.75 -9.23
C LEU A 18 0.47 6.23 -7.81
N ALA A 19 0.06 7.47 -7.47
CA ALA A 19 0.19 8.00 -6.12
C ALA A 19 -0.61 7.16 -5.09
N TYR A 20 -1.82 6.73 -5.46
CA TYR A 20 -2.62 5.84 -4.62
C TYR A 20 -1.98 4.45 -4.44
N ALA A 21 -1.39 3.89 -5.50
CA ALA A 21 -0.67 2.63 -5.42
C ALA A 21 0.54 2.73 -4.48
N GLU A 22 1.31 3.82 -4.59
CA GLU A 22 2.44 4.09 -3.69
C GLU A 22 1.99 4.23 -2.23
N ALA A 23 0.85 4.88 -1.99
CA ALA A 23 0.29 5.01 -0.64
C ALA A 23 -0.04 3.64 -0.01
N LEU A 24 -0.60 2.70 -0.79
CA LEU A 24 -0.85 1.33 -0.30
C LEU A 24 0.44 0.55 -0.05
N GLU A 25 1.46 0.74 -0.90
CA GLU A 25 2.78 0.12 -0.77
C GLU A 25 3.55 0.61 0.48
N ARG A 26 3.13 1.71 1.12
CA ARG A 26 3.71 2.15 2.40
C ARG A 26 3.50 1.15 3.54
N ILE A 27 2.40 0.42 3.56
CA ILE A 27 2.12 -0.55 4.63
C ILE A 27 3.18 -1.66 4.67
N PRO A 28 3.42 -2.44 3.59
CA PRO A 28 4.47 -3.45 3.60
C PRO A 28 5.87 -2.85 3.75
N LEU A 29 6.11 -1.64 3.22
CA LEU A 29 7.39 -0.95 3.40
C LEU A 29 7.70 -0.64 4.88
N ILE A 30 6.69 -0.20 5.65
CA ILE A 30 6.81 0.04 7.09
C ILE A 30 7.01 -1.29 7.83
N LEU A 31 6.30 -2.35 7.46
CA LEU A 31 6.50 -3.68 8.06
C LEU A 31 7.92 -4.20 7.83
N ALA A 32 8.44 -4.10 6.60
CA ALA A 32 9.82 -4.49 6.26
C ALA A 32 10.83 -3.72 7.13
N ARG A 33 10.65 -2.39 7.23
CA ARG A 33 11.50 -1.54 8.06
C ARG A 33 11.45 -1.94 9.54
N ASN A 34 10.26 -2.18 10.09
CA ASN A 34 10.09 -2.58 11.49
C ASN A 34 10.73 -3.94 11.79
N MET A 35 10.83 -4.82 10.79
CA MET A 35 11.53 -6.10 10.90
C MET A 35 13.06 -5.99 10.73
N GLY A 36 13.58 -4.79 10.47
CA GLY A 36 15.01 -4.56 10.21
C GLY A 36 15.47 -5.00 8.82
N MET A 37 14.54 -5.25 7.90
CA MET A 37 14.85 -5.59 6.51
C MET A 37 15.19 -4.33 5.70
N ASN A 38 15.95 -4.48 4.62
CA ASN A 38 16.08 -3.42 3.62
C ASN A 38 14.73 -3.26 2.89
N PRO A 39 14.04 -2.11 2.99
CA PRO A 39 12.72 -1.97 2.41
C PRO A 39 12.72 -2.04 0.88
N ILE A 40 13.81 -1.64 0.22
CA ILE A 40 13.92 -1.71 -1.26
C ILE A 40 13.93 -3.17 -1.70
N ASP A 41 14.78 -3.98 -1.07
CA ASP A 41 14.94 -5.39 -1.40
C ASP A 41 13.66 -6.17 -1.08
N ALA A 42 13.04 -5.91 0.08
CA ALA A 42 11.78 -6.52 0.48
C ALA A 42 10.66 -6.22 -0.52
N MET A 43 10.51 -4.97 -0.95
CA MET A 43 9.48 -4.58 -1.92
C MET A 43 9.74 -5.20 -3.30
N ALA A 44 11.00 -5.30 -3.74
CA ALA A 44 11.36 -5.97 -4.99
C ALA A 44 11.01 -7.47 -4.96
N GLN A 45 11.33 -8.15 -3.85
CA GLN A 45 10.99 -9.56 -3.63
C GLN A 45 9.47 -9.77 -3.60
N MET A 46 8.73 -8.96 -2.84
CA MET A 46 7.26 -9.04 -2.81
C MET A 46 6.66 -8.86 -4.20
N LYS A 47 7.16 -7.89 -4.98
CA LYS A 47 6.69 -7.66 -6.35
C LYS A 47 6.93 -8.87 -7.25
N ASN A 48 8.08 -9.52 -7.14
CA ASN A 48 8.39 -10.75 -7.87
C ASN A 48 7.40 -11.87 -7.49
N VAL A 49 7.20 -12.12 -6.21
CA VAL A 49 6.26 -13.14 -5.72
C VAL A 49 4.83 -12.89 -6.22
N TYR A 50 4.31 -11.67 -6.08
CA TYR A 50 2.98 -11.31 -6.56
C TYR A 50 2.84 -11.36 -8.09
N SER A 51 3.92 -11.16 -8.85
CA SER A 51 3.89 -11.30 -10.33
C SER A 51 3.61 -12.74 -10.78
N ARG A 52 3.88 -13.72 -9.91
CA ARG A 52 3.57 -15.14 -10.11
C ARG A 52 2.18 -15.54 -9.60
N GLY A 53 1.37 -14.58 -9.14
CA GLY A 53 0.06 -14.85 -8.54
C GLY A 53 0.11 -15.45 -7.13
N ILE A 54 1.28 -15.40 -6.48
CA ILE A 54 1.49 -15.94 -5.14
C ILE A 54 1.35 -14.81 -4.11
N GLU A 55 0.73 -15.10 -2.96
CA GLU A 55 0.66 -14.15 -1.85
C GLU A 55 2.02 -14.05 -1.15
N ALA A 56 2.58 -12.84 -1.14
CA ALA A 56 3.80 -12.54 -0.38
C ALA A 56 3.46 -12.01 1.02
N LYS A 57 4.23 -12.42 2.02
CA LYS A 57 4.10 -11.95 3.40
C LYS A 57 5.45 -11.49 3.94
N ILE A 58 5.40 -10.54 4.88
CA ILE A 58 6.52 -10.20 5.74
C ILE A 58 6.16 -10.72 7.12
N ASP A 59 6.99 -11.61 7.67
CA ASP A 59 6.77 -12.19 8.98
C ASP A 59 8.01 -12.03 9.88
N LEU A 60 7.99 -12.70 11.04
CA LEU A 60 9.06 -12.63 12.02
C LEU A 60 10.39 -13.26 11.56
N SER A 61 10.39 -14.02 10.45
CA SER A 61 11.62 -14.59 9.88
C SER A 61 12.53 -13.54 9.25
N ARG A 62 12.05 -12.29 9.09
CA ARG A 62 12.74 -11.20 8.37
C ARG A 62 12.98 -11.51 6.90
N GLU A 63 12.13 -12.34 6.31
CA GLU A 63 12.15 -12.69 4.90
C GLU A 63 10.77 -12.47 4.27
N VAL A 64 10.76 -12.28 2.96
CA VAL A 64 9.52 -12.31 2.18
C VAL A 64 9.18 -13.78 1.89
N THR A 65 8.08 -14.26 2.45
CA THR A 65 7.69 -15.68 2.37
C THR A 65 6.23 -15.87 1.95
N ASP A 66 5.97 -16.95 1.24
CA ASP A 66 4.62 -17.46 0.93
C ASP A 66 4.16 -18.53 1.94
N LYS A 67 5.10 -19.10 2.71
CA LYS A 67 4.91 -20.21 3.65
C LYS A 67 4.76 -19.81 5.12
N GLY A 68 4.85 -18.52 5.42
CA GLY A 68 4.77 -18.00 6.79
C GLY A 68 3.43 -18.31 7.49
N PRO A 69 3.37 -18.20 8.83
CA PRO A 69 2.18 -18.51 9.62
C PRO A 69 0.95 -17.77 9.09
N LYS A 70 -0.21 -18.40 9.26
CA LYS A 70 -1.51 -17.91 8.81
C LYS A 70 -2.03 -16.78 9.72
N VAL A 71 -1.29 -15.67 9.77
CA VAL A 71 -1.77 -14.43 10.39
C VAL A 71 -2.65 -13.73 9.37
N TYR A 72 -3.96 -13.79 9.59
CA TYR A 72 -4.95 -13.10 8.77
C TYR A 72 -5.54 -11.94 9.55
N ASP A 73 -5.90 -10.89 8.81
CA ASP A 73 -6.65 -9.75 9.33
C ASP A 73 -8.09 -9.80 8.83
N SER A 74 -9.00 -9.12 9.52
CA SER A 74 -10.39 -9.03 9.13
C SER A 74 -10.52 -8.24 7.82
N ALA A 75 -11.13 -8.88 6.81
CA ALA A 75 -11.44 -8.23 5.54
C ALA A 75 -12.32 -6.98 5.72
N VAL A 76 -13.22 -7.00 6.71
CA VAL A 76 -14.09 -5.88 7.04
C VAL A 76 -13.27 -4.68 7.53
N ILE A 77 -12.30 -4.93 8.42
CA ILE A 77 -11.42 -3.88 8.95
C ILE A 77 -10.55 -3.30 7.84
N LYS A 78 -9.94 -4.15 7.00
CA LYS A 78 -9.14 -3.69 5.85
C LYS A 78 -9.95 -2.84 4.88
N LYS A 79 -11.19 -3.26 4.55
CA LYS A 79 -12.08 -2.51 3.67
C LYS A 79 -12.43 -1.14 4.27
N LEU A 80 -12.79 -1.10 5.55
CA LEU A 80 -13.12 0.15 6.23
C LEU A 80 -11.91 1.10 6.29
N ALA A 81 -10.72 0.58 6.57
CA ALA A 81 -9.50 1.38 6.61
C ALA A 81 -9.20 2.05 5.26
N ILE A 82 -9.37 1.31 4.14
CA ILE A 82 -9.20 1.84 2.79
C ILE A 82 -10.22 2.93 2.49
N ILE A 83 -11.50 2.69 2.80
CA ILE A 83 -12.58 3.67 2.59
C ILE A 83 -12.31 4.94 3.41
N ALA A 84 -12.04 4.81 4.70
CA ALA A 84 -11.81 5.93 5.60
C ALA A 84 -10.60 6.76 5.14
N GLY A 85 -9.45 6.12 4.88
CA GLY A 85 -8.25 6.83 4.42
C GLY A 85 -8.46 7.57 3.10
N THR A 86 -9.20 6.96 2.17
CA THR A 86 -9.50 7.57 0.86
C THR A 86 -10.44 8.77 1.00
N GLU A 87 -11.52 8.63 1.77
CA GLU A 87 -12.49 9.70 1.98
C GLU A 87 -11.87 10.88 2.73
N THR A 88 -11.05 10.62 3.75
CA THR A 88 -10.32 11.66 4.48
C THR A 88 -9.35 12.39 3.55
N ALA A 89 -8.53 11.66 2.77
CA ALA A 89 -7.61 12.29 1.83
C ALA A 89 -8.36 13.14 0.79
N ARG A 90 -9.48 12.63 0.26
CA ARG A 90 -10.33 13.37 -0.67
C ARG A 90 -10.88 14.65 -0.06
N ASN A 91 -11.35 14.60 1.18
CA ASN A 91 -11.89 15.77 1.87
C ASN A 91 -10.81 16.82 2.10
N VAL A 92 -9.62 16.40 2.55
CA VAL A 92 -8.47 17.30 2.75
C VAL A 92 -8.03 17.95 1.43
N LEU A 93 -7.91 17.18 0.35
CA LEU A 93 -7.51 17.69 -0.97
C LEU A 93 -8.51 18.68 -1.59
N ARG A 94 -9.76 18.70 -1.12
CA ARG A 94 -10.80 19.63 -1.58
C ARG A 94 -10.80 20.96 -0.82
N ILE A 95 -10.05 21.08 0.27
CA ILE A 95 -9.94 22.33 1.02
C ILE A 95 -9.03 23.26 0.22
N ASP A 96 -9.60 24.36 -0.26
CA ASP A 96 -8.86 25.40 -0.99
C ASP A 96 -8.21 26.43 -0.05
N GLN A 97 -8.87 26.72 1.08
CA GLN A 97 -8.41 27.72 2.04
C GLN A 97 -8.66 27.28 3.49
N ILE A 98 -7.69 27.53 4.37
CA ILE A 98 -7.80 27.39 5.83
C ILE A 98 -7.64 28.78 6.45
N ILE A 99 -8.58 29.17 7.31
CA ILE A 99 -8.52 30.43 8.07
C ILE A 99 -8.17 30.08 9.52
N PRO A 100 -6.91 30.28 9.97
CA PRO A 100 -6.53 30.03 11.35
C PRO A 100 -7.15 31.08 12.27
N LYS A 101 -7.61 30.63 13.45
CA LYS A 101 -8.12 31.52 14.49
C LYS A 101 -6.93 32.19 15.21
N LYS A 102 -7.03 33.50 15.45
CA LYS A 102 -6.09 34.24 16.30
C LYS A 102 -6.20 33.81 17.75
#